data_AF-A0A420SXZ2-F1
#
_entry.id   AF-A0A420SXZ2-F1
#
_cell.length_a   1.000
_cell.length_b   1.000
_cell.length_c   1.000
_cell.angle_alpha   90.00
_cell.angle_beta   90.00
_cell.angle_gamma   90.00
#
_symmetry.space_group_name_H-M   'P 1'
#
loop_
_entity.id
_entity.type
_entity.pdbx_description
1 polymer ?
#
loop_
_entity_poly.entity_id
_entity_poly.type
_entity_poly.pdbx_seq_one_letter_code
_entity_poly.pdbx_strand_id
1 'polypeptide(L)'
;MSSESTDPLAGLDSIDWSQFSHAYGPADDVPRLLKDLQSTDPEVYNTAFTKFWSNIYHQGSRYSASVEAIPFLYALFDSPATKDRESLLYLITSLAIGHPDWSVPNGIGIDNWEKSIAEIEKPEYRDRSMQGFKAYEAVERGLSSILSCLNDNSASIRANAAHALAFFPRQSAISKEALLDRLSRETNNNVRATIVLALAVLFARADDDSEKRNLARKIQEYHAASPIREGFEDIVGWSCAIALFILGSKEDALAETVQRVNEDKAYVDKLESTLDQDVWFPFASLNLRDLAKSVLKN
;
A
#
# COMPACT_ATOMS: atom_id res chain seq x y z
N MET A 1 -34.93 -10.24 -2.48
CA MET A 1 -34.90 -9.05 -3.34
C MET A 1 -33.61 -9.15 -4.14
N SER A 2 -33.73 -9.30 -5.45
CA SER A 2 -32.61 -9.29 -6.39
C SER A 2 -31.87 -7.96 -6.24
N SER A 3 -30.60 -7.99 -5.84
CA SER A 3 -29.73 -6.83 -5.94
C SER A 3 -29.73 -6.41 -7.41
N GLU A 4 -30.31 -5.26 -7.74
CA GLU A 4 -30.06 -4.65 -9.03
C GLU A 4 -28.55 -4.50 -9.14
N SER A 5 -27.95 -5.35 -9.98
CA SER A 5 -26.55 -5.28 -10.34
C SER A 5 -26.40 -4.01 -11.18
N THR A 6 -26.25 -2.87 -10.51
CA THR A 6 -25.81 -1.63 -11.17
C THR A 6 -24.45 -1.90 -11.77
N ASP A 7 -24.34 -1.73 -13.08
CA ASP A 7 -23.07 -1.85 -13.81
C ASP A 7 -21.98 -1.01 -13.10
N PRO A 8 -20.89 -1.63 -12.60
CA PRO A 8 -19.84 -0.88 -11.90
C PRO A 8 -19.15 0.15 -12.79
N LEU A 9 -19.31 0.04 -14.11
CA LEU A 9 -18.73 0.97 -15.09
C LEU A 9 -19.76 1.95 -15.67
N ALA A 10 -20.89 2.17 -14.98
CA ALA A 10 -21.87 3.17 -15.38
C ALA A 10 -21.22 4.55 -15.59
N GLY A 11 -21.50 5.17 -16.74
CA GLY A 11 -20.94 6.48 -17.11
C GLY A 11 -19.57 6.43 -17.81
N LEU A 12 -18.91 5.28 -17.86
CA LEU A 12 -17.57 5.14 -18.49
C LEU A 12 -17.53 5.63 -19.94
N ASP A 13 -18.54 5.30 -20.74
CA ASP A 13 -18.64 5.67 -22.15
C ASP A 13 -19.08 7.14 -22.39
N SER A 14 -19.49 7.85 -21.34
CA SER A 14 -19.87 9.26 -21.44
C SER A 14 -18.69 10.23 -21.34
N ILE A 15 -17.52 9.72 -20.95
CA ILE A 15 -16.28 10.47 -20.79
C ILE A 15 -15.55 10.50 -22.14
N ASP A 16 -15.07 11.67 -22.56
CA ASP A 16 -14.20 11.81 -23.74
C ASP A 16 -12.75 11.46 -23.37
N TRP A 17 -12.43 10.16 -23.41
CA TRP A 17 -11.12 9.64 -23.01
C TRP A 17 -9.95 10.12 -23.89
N SER A 18 -10.23 10.61 -25.10
CA SER A 18 -9.22 11.16 -26.01
C SER A 18 -8.53 12.42 -25.47
N GLN A 19 -9.17 13.10 -24.50
CA GLN A 19 -8.60 14.27 -23.81
C GLN A 19 -7.56 13.91 -22.75
N PHE A 20 -7.51 12.64 -22.35
CA PHE A 20 -6.55 12.13 -21.38
C PHE A 20 -5.42 11.39 -22.07
N SER A 21 -4.30 11.30 -21.36
CA SER A 21 -3.14 10.54 -21.81
C SER A 21 -2.70 9.55 -20.73
N HIS A 22 -2.01 8.52 -21.18
CA HIS A 22 -1.35 7.53 -20.35
C HIS A 22 0.09 7.32 -20.86
N ALA A 23 0.81 6.31 -20.38
CA ALA A 23 2.24 6.12 -20.68
C ALA A 23 2.63 6.04 -22.16
N TYR A 24 1.71 5.66 -23.05
CA TYR A 24 1.98 5.38 -24.45
C TYR A 24 1.18 6.26 -25.42
N GLY A 25 0.44 7.26 -24.92
CA GLY A 25 -0.31 8.19 -25.77
C GLY A 25 -1.71 8.54 -25.26
N PRO A 26 -2.62 8.92 -26.17
CA PRO A 26 -4.04 9.15 -25.87
C PRO A 26 -4.73 7.93 -25.27
N ALA A 27 -5.73 8.16 -24.41
CA ALA A 27 -6.33 7.12 -23.57
C ALA A 27 -7.63 6.49 -24.13
N ASP A 28 -7.83 6.53 -25.45
CA ASP A 28 -9.01 5.98 -26.12
C ASP A 28 -9.23 4.47 -25.87
N ASP A 29 -8.17 3.73 -25.51
CA ASP A 29 -8.22 2.30 -25.24
C ASP A 29 -8.65 1.95 -23.81
N VAL A 30 -8.55 2.89 -22.87
CA VAL A 30 -8.82 2.68 -21.44
C VAL A 30 -10.24 2.16 -21.16
N PRO A 31 -11.32 2.70 -21.76
CA PRO A 31 -12.67 2.20 -21.53
C PRO A 31 -12.82 0.71 -21.86
N ARG A 32 -12.20 0.27 -22.96
CA ARG A 32 -12.26 -1.13 -23.35
C ARG A 32 -11.50 -2.00 -22.35
N LEU A 33 -10.32 -1.57 -21.92
CA LEU A 33 -9.53 -2.29 -20.93
C LEU A 33 -10.29 -2.44 -19.61
N LEU A 34 -10.91 -1.37 -19.09
CA LEU A 34 -11.73 -1.42 -17.87
C LEU A 34 -12.91 -2.39 -17.99
N LYS A 35 -13.59 -2.42 -19.14
CA LYS A 35 -14.66 -3.40 -19.40
C LYS A 35 -14.14 -4.83 -19.41
N ASP A 36 -12.97 -5.06 -20.02
CA ASP A 36 -12.34 -6.39 -20.07
C ASP A 36 -11.87 -6.89 -18.69
N LEU A 37 -11.67 -5.98 -17.70
CA LEU A 37 -11.44 -6.38 -16.30
C LEU A 37 -12.67 -7.03 -15.63
N GLN A 38 -13.85 -6.96 -16.24
CA GLN A 38 -15.03 -7.71 -15.79
C GLN A 38 -15.13 -9.11 -16.40
N SER A 39 -14.22 -9.47 -17.30
CA SER A 39 -14.26 -10.76 -17.99
C SER A 39 -14.05 -11.93 -17.02
N THR A 40 -14.85 -12.97 -17.19
CA THR A 40 -14.64 -14.25 -16.51
C THR A 40 -13.62 -15.15 -17.22
N ASP A 41 -13.19 -14.76 -18.43
CA ASP A 41 -12.09 -15.42 -19.15
C ASP A 41 -10.74 -14.92 -18.60
N PRO A 42 -9.92 -15.79 -17.98
CA PRO A 42 -8.64 -15.40 -17.40
C PRO A 42 -7.66 -14.79 -18.40
N GLU A 43 -7.64 -15.25 -19.65
CA GLU A 43 -6.70 -14.72 -20.67
C GLU A 43 -7.07 -13.29 -21.07
N VAL A 44 -8.38 -13.02 -21.22
CA VAL A 44 -8.90 -11.67 -21.48
C VAL A 44 -8.59 -10.76 -20.29
N TYR A 45 -8.90 -11.20 -19.07
CA TYR A 45 -8.65 -10.42 -17.86
C TYR A 45 -7.16 -10.10 -17.69
N ASN A 46 -6.28 -11.11 -17.75
CA ASN A 46 -4.84 -10.94 -17.51
C ASN A 46 -4.19 -10.05 -18.58
N THR A 47 -4.60 -10.21 -19.85
CA THR A 47 -4.14 -9.36 -20.95
C THR A 47 -4.59 -7.90 -20.73
N ALA A 48 -5.86 -7.71 -20.37
CA ALA A 48 -6.40 -6.38 -20.09
C ALA A 48 -5.72 -5.73 -18.88
N PHE A 49 -5.57 -6.46 -17.78
CA PHE A 49 -4.93 -5.97 -16.56
C PHE A 49 -3.47 -5.59 -16.79
N THR A 50 -2.69 -6.43 -17.48
CA THR A 50 -1.28 -6.14 -17.77
C THR A 50 -1.12 -4.87 -18.62
N LYS A 51 -1.96 -4.71 -19.66
CA LYS A 51 -1.97 -3.52 -20.51
C LYS A 51 -2.43 -2.29 -19.75
N PHE A 52 -3.56 -2.41 -19.05
CA PHE A 52 -4.14 -1.34 -18.26
C PHE A 52 -3.16 -0.83 -17.21
N TRP A 53 -2.58 -1.74 -16.42
CA TRP A 53 -1.52 -1.44 -15.45
C TRP A 53 -0.41 -0.60 -16.09
N SER A 54 0.20 -1.09 -17.17
CA SER A 54 1.32 -0.42 -17.84
C SER A 54 0.92 0.92 -18.48
N ASN A 55 -0.33 1.06 -18.93
CA ASN A 55 -0.86 2.29 -19.48
C ASN A 55 -0.98 3.36 -18.38
N ILE A 56 -1.78 3.09 -17.35
CA ILE A 56 -2.12 4.09 -16.33
C ILE A 56 -1.04 4.22 -15.23
N TYR A 57 -0.10 3.28 -15.15
CA TYR A 57 1.00 3.29 -14.20
C TYR A 57 2.27 2.74 -14.86
N HIS A 58 3.25 3.61 -15.10
CA HIS A 58 4.51 3.20 -15.73
C HIS A 58 5.72 3.64 -14.90
N GLN A 59 6.40 2.67 -14.27
CA GLN A 59 7.58 2.91 -13.44
C GLN A 59 7.34 3.99 -12.38
N GLY A 60 6.19 3.91 -11.71
CA GLY A 60 5.79 4.90 -10.72
C GLY A 60 5.22 6.18 -11.31
N SER A 61 5.20 6.41 -12.62
CA SER A 61 4.58 7.62 -13.21
C SER A 61 3.07 7.48 -13.34
N ARG A 62 2.35 8.58 -13.07
CA ARG A 62 0.90 8.69 -13.20
C ARG A 62 0.56 9.79 -14.20
N TYR A 63 -0.61 9.67 -14.81
CA TYR A 63 -1.07 10.43 -15.96
C TYR A 63 -2.51 10.91 -15.73
N SER A 64 -3.06 11.73 -16.63
CA SER A 64 -4.44 12.20 -16.48
C SER A 64 -5.45 11.05 -16.56
N ALA A 65 -5.20 10.04 -17.41
CA ALA A 65 -6.03 8.83 -17.45
C ALA A 65 -5.95 8.01 -16.15
N SER A 66 -4.83 8.06 -15.43
CA SER A 66 -4.69 7.42 -14.12
C SER A 66 -5.66 8.00 -13.10
N VAL A 67 -5.82 9.32 -13.09
CA VAL A 67 -6.73 10.02 -12.18
C VAL A 67 -8.17 9.65 -12.52
N GLU A 68 -8.52 9.71 -13.80
CA GLU A 68 -9.88 9.45 -14.29
C GLU A 68 -10.33 8.00 -14.08
N ALA A 69 -9.39 7.05 -14.09
CA ALA A 69 -9.70 5.63 -13.92
C ALA A 69 -9.98 5.22 -12.45
N ILE A 70 -9.56 6.00 -11.45
CA ILE A 70 -9.65 5.62 -10.03
C ILE A 70 -11.10 5.34 -9.56
N PRO A 71 -12.11 6.18 -9.87
CA PRO A 71 -13.49 5.89 -9.50
C PRO A 71 -13.99 4.54 -10.04
N PHE A 72 -13.64 4.21 -11.29
CA PHE A 72 -14.01 2.93 -11.90
C PHE A 72 -13.25 1.75 -11.29
N LEU A 73 -11.99 1.94 -10.87
CA LEU A 73 -11.25 0.92 -10.14
C LEU A 73 -11.87 0.62 -8.78
N TYR A 74 -12.32 1.63 -8.05
CA TYR A 74 -13.08 1.42 -6.82
C TYR A 74 -14.42 0.74 -7.07
N ALA A 75 -15.15 1.14 -8.11
CA ALA A 75 -16.42 0.50 -8.45
C ALA A 75 -16.26 -0.97 -8.83
N LEU A 76 -15.21 -1.32 -9.59
CA LEU A 76 -14.83 -2.71 -9.84
C LEU A 76 -14.43 -3.40 -8.54
N PHE A 77 -13.58 -2.79 -7.71
CA PHE A 77 -13.11 -3.38 -6.46
C PHE A 77 -14.24 -3.69 -5.46
N ASP A 78 -15.25 -2.81 -5.38
CA ASP A 78 -16.41 -2.94 -4.50
C ASP A 78 -17.49 -3.87 -5.08
N SER A 79 -17.39 -4.23 -6.37
CA SER A 79 -18.31 -5.16 -7.01
C SER A 79 -18.07 -6.60 -6.54
N PRO A 80 -19.12 -7.31 -6.04
CA PRO A 80 -19.00 -8.72 -5.65
C PRO A 80 -18.64 -9.68 -6.79
N ALA A 81 -18.83 -9.25 -8.04
CA ALA A 81 -18.52 -10.05 -9.23
C ALA A 81 -17.01 -10.11 -9.52
N THR A 82 -16.25 -9.15 -8.99
CA THR A 82 -14.81 -9.01 -9.24
C THR A 82 -14.03 -10.13 -8.58
N LYS A 83 -13.28 -10.88 -9.39
CA LYS A 83 -12.54 -12.05 -8.93
C LYS A 83 -11.22 -11.68 -8.28
N ASP A 84 -10.44 -10.84 -8.92
CA ASP A 84 -9.10 -10.47 -8.47
C ASP A 84 -9.09 -9.07 -7.83
N ARG A 85 -9.75 -8.99 -6.66
CA ARG A 85 -9.79 -7.77 -5.83
C ARG A 85 -8.41 -7.42 -5.28
N GLU A 86 -7.53 -8.40 -5.13
CA GLU A 86 -6.18 -8.23 -4.56
C GLU A 86 -5.30 -7.39 -5.46
N SER A 87 -5.22 -7.75 -6.76
CA SER A 87 -4.45 -6.98 -7.74
C SER A 87 -5.02 -5.59 -7.97
N LEU A 88 -6.35 -5.42 -7.93
CA LEU A 88 -6.98 -4.10 -8.03
C LEU A 88 -6.63 -3.20 -6.85
N LEU A 89 -6.71 -3.70 -5.61
CA LEU A 89 -6.33 -2.92 -4.43
C LEU A 89 -4.84 -2.55 -4.45
N TYR A 90 -3.99 -3.46 -4.92
CA TYR A 90 -2.58 -3.17 -5.11
C TYR A 90 -2.36 -2.07 -6.16
N LEU A 91 -3.06 -2.12 -7.31
CA LEU A 91 -3.02 -1.07 -8.33
C LEU A 91 -3.49 0.28 -7.78
N ILE A 92 -4.63 0.32 -7.09
CA ILE A 92 -5.16 1.54 -6.45
C ILE A 92 -4.10 2.15 -5.53
N THR A 93 -3.42 1.32 -4.73
CA THR A 93 -2.33 1.76 -3.86
C THR A 93 -1.15 2.31 -4.65
N SER A 94 -0.70 1.61 -5.70
CA SER A 94 0.41 2.06 -6.58
C SER A 94 0.09 3.38 -7.29
N LEU A 95 -1.17 3.62 -7.68
CA LEU A 95 -1.58 4.89 -8.28
C LEU A 95 -1.45 6.06 -7.29
N ALA A 96 -1.78 5.83 -6.02
CA ALA A 96 -1.64 6.86 -5.00
C ALA A 96 -0.16 7.22 -4.77
N ILE A 97 0.68 6.22 -4.51
CA ILE A 97 2.01 6.47 -3.94
C ILE A 97 3.16 6.38 -4.95
N GLY A 98 2.92 5.88 -6.16
CA GLY A 98 4.00 5.51 -7.05
C GLY A 98 4.64 4.19 -6.61
N HIS A 99 5.97 4.13 -6.59
CA HIS A 99 6.68 2.97 -6.07
C HIS A 99 6.71 3.02 -4.52
N PRO A 100 6.30 1.96 -3.80
CA PRO A 100 6.31 1.95 -2.33
C PRO A 100 7.69 2.29 -1.73
N ASP A 101 8.76 1.82 -2.36
CA ASP A 101 10.17 2.07 -2.02
C ASP A 101 10.54 3.56 -1.90
N TRP A 102 9.79 4.47 -2.53
CA TRP A 102 10.03 5.90 -2.43
C TRP A 102 9.54 6.50 -1.10
N SER A 103 8.60 5.82 -0.46
CA SER A 103 7.93 6.28 0.76
C SER A 103 8.34 5.45 1.97
N VAL A 104 8.80 4.22 1.81
CA VAL A 104 9.27 3.38 2.92
C VAL A 104 10.75 3.64 3.20
N PRO A 105 11.16 3.84 4.46
CA PRO A 105 10.35 3.79 5.69
C PRO A 105 9.70 5.12 6.07
N ASN A 106 10.03 6.19 5.35
CA ASN A 106 9.81 7.57 5.74
C ASN A 106 8.37 8.07 5.65
N GLY A 107 7.38 7.26 5.24
CA GLY A 107 6.00 7.68 5.00
C GLY A 107 5.84 8.74 3.89
N ILE A 108 4.62 9.29 3.77
CA ILE A 108 4.27 10.35 2.81
C ILE A 108 4.34 11.72 3.49
N GLY A 109 5.16 12.63 2.96
CA GLY A 109 5.20 14.03 3.37
C GLY A 109 4.27 14.91 2.55
N ILE A 110 2.95 14.76 2.72
CA ILE A 110 1.94 15.35 1.80
C ILE A 110 2.07 16.87 1.66
N ASP A 111 2.32 17.59 2.76
CA ASP A 111 2.46 19.06 2.74
C ASP A 111 3.71 19.53 1.99
N ASN A 112 4.78 18.73 2.02
CA ASN A 112 6.00 19.01 1.28
C ASN A 112 5.84 18.64 -0.20
N TRP A 113 5.10 17.57 -0.50
CA TRP A 113 4.84 17.14 -1.86
C TRP A 113 4.09 18.22 -2.64
N GLU A 114 3.01 18.77 -2.08
CA GLU A 114 2.25 19.85 -2.73
C GLU A 114 3.12 21.08 -3.02
N LYS A 115 3.90 21.53 -2.02
CA LYS A 115 4.83 22.66 -2.16
C LYS A 115 5.88 22.42 -3.24
N SER A 116 6.47 21.21 -3.25
CA SER A 116 7.52 20.86 -4.21
C SER A 116 7.04 20.93 -5.66
N ILE A 117 5.75 20.67 -5.93
CA ILE A 117 5.18 20.75 -7.29
C ILE A 117 5.21 22.20 -7.79
N ALA A 118 4.93 23.17 -6.93
CA ALA A 118 4.93 24.59 -7.29
C ALA A 118 6.32 25.10 -7.70
N GLU A 119 7.37 24.46 -7.19
CA GLU A 119 8.78 24.81 -7.43
C GLU A 119 9.36 24.18 -8.72
N ILE A 120 8.67 23.23 -9.35
CA ILE A 120 9.18 22.54 -10.55
C ILE A 120 9.16 23.48 -11.77
N GLU A 121 10.33 23.89 -12.26
CA GLU A 121 10.45 24.82 -13.39
C GLU A 121 9.93 24.25 -14.72
N LYS A 122 10.23 22.97 -14.99
CA LYS A 122 9.87 22.32 -16.26
C LYS A 122 8.39 21.93 -16.29
N PRO A 123 7.57 22.47 -17.22
CA PRO A 123 6.14 22.19 -17.28
C PRO A 123 5.82 20.70 -17.37
N GLU A 124 6.55 19.93 -18.18
CA GLU A 124 6.31 18.50 -18.36
C GLU A 124 6.51 17.68 -17.07
N TYR A 125 7.45 18.09 -16.22
CA TYR A 125 7.69 17.45 -14.93
C TYR A 125 6.71 17.92 -13.87
N ARG A 126 6.34 19.20 -13.91
CA ARG A 126 5.30 19.78 -13.04
C ARG A 126 3.97 19.08 -13.27
N ASP A 127 3.58 18.91 -14.53
CA ASP A 127 2.33 18.24 -14.91
C ASP A 127 2.33 16.78 -14.45
N ARG A 128 3.43 16.04 -14.66
CA ARG A 128 3.54 14.66 -14.19
C ARG A 128 3.42 14.57 -12.67
N SER A 129 4.11 15.42 -11.92
CA SER A 129 4.01 15.44 -10.45
C SER A 129 2.61 15.85 -9.97
N MET A 130 1.96 16.76 -10.69
CA MET A 130 0.57 17.16 -10.45
C MET A 130 -0.39 15.99 -10.66
N GLN A 131 -0.23 15.18 -11.72
CA GLN A 131 -1.07 13.98 -11.90
C GLN A 131 -0.85 12.96 -10.78
N GLY A 132 0.39 12.79 -10.31
CA GLY A 132 0.69 11.95 -9.15
C GLY A 132 -0.04 12.40 -7.88
N PHE A 133 -0.05 13.71 -7.60
CA PHE A 133 -0.75 14.27 -6.44
C PHE A 133 -2.28 14.15 -6.58
N LYS A 134 -2.83 14.44 -7.77
CA LYS A 134 -4.27 14.25 -8.04
C LYS A 134 -4.71 12.80 -7.89
N ALA A 135 -3.88 11.85 -8.34
CA ALA A 135 -4.14 10.43 -8.16
C ALA A 135 -4.16 10.05 -6.67
N TYR A 136 -3.18 10.53 -5.89
CA TYR A 136 -3.17 10.36 -4.44
C TYR A 136 -4.48 10.86 -3.80
N GLU A 137 -4.91 12.08 -4.11
CA GLU A 137 -6.15 12.65 -3.55
C GLU A 137 -7.40 11.89 -3.99
N ALA A 138 -7.45 11.42 -5.24
CA ALA A 138 -8.56 10.61 -5.74
C ALA A 138 -8.64 9.26 -5.00
N VAL A 139 -7.50 8.62 -4.73
CA VAL A 139 -7.46 7.39 -3.92
C VAL A 139 -7.87 7.67 -2.47
N GLU A 140 -7.39 8.77 -1.88
CA GLU A 140 -7.68 9.19 -0.51
C GLU A 140 -9.20 9.39 -0.27
N ARG A 141 -9.93 9.89 -1.26
CA ARG A 141 -11.41 10.01 -1.19
C ARG A 141 -12.12 8.67 -1.07
N GLY A 142 -11.53 7.60 -1.60
CA GLY A 142 -12.06 6.23 -1.52
C GLY A 142 -11.56 5.43 -0.31
N LEU A 143 -10.84 6.04 0.64
CA LEU A 143 -10.19 5.31 1.73
C LEU A 143 -11.16 4.51 2.61
N SER A 144 -12.44 4.88 2.66
CA SER A 144 -13.47 4.12 3.37
C SER A 144 -13.64 2.69 2.83
N SER A 145 -13.56 2.48 1.51
CA SER A 145 -13.57 1.14 0.91
C SER A 145 -12.34 0.34 1.35
N ILE A 146 -11.16 0.96 1.42
CA ILE A 146 -9.92 0.34 1.90
C ILE A 146 -10.01 -0.01 3.39
N LEU A 147 -10.54 0.88 4.24
CA LEU A 147 -10.74 0.63 5.67
C LEU A 147 -11.64 -0.58 5.91
N SER A 148 -12.70 -0.74 5.12
CA SER A 148 -13.61 -1.89 5.25
C SER A 148 -12.89 -3.22 5.00
N CYS A 149 -11.86 -3.22 4.15
CA CYS A 149 -11.10 -4.40 3.75
C CYS A 149 -10.21 -4.96 4.87
N LEU A 150 -9.97 -4.23 5.96
CA LEU A 150 -9.35 -4.80 7.17
C LEU A 150 -10.22 -5.90 7.81
N ASN A 151 -11.50 -5.99 7.44
CA ASN A 151 -12.42 -7.02 7.90
C ASN A 151 -12.73 -8.10 6.85
N ASP A 152 -12.03 -8.09 5.72
CA ASP A 152 -12.25 -9.08 4.66
C ASP A 152 -11.87 -10.50 5.11
N ASN A 153 -12.51 -11.52 4.53
CA ASN A 153 -12.20 -12.92 4.80
C ASN A 153 -10.81 -13.31 4.23
N SER A 154 -10.40 -12.73 3.10
CA SER A 154 -9.06 -12.94 2.53
C SER A 154 -7.99 -12.24 3.38
N ALA A 155 -7.02 -13.00 3.86
CA ALA A 155 -5.87 -12.45 4.57
C ALA A 155 -5.02 -11.53 3.66
N SER A 156 -4.90 -11.86 2.37
CA SER A 156 -4.19 -11.02 1.40
C SER A 156 -4.88 -9.67 1.19
N ILE A 157 -6.23 -9.62 1.14
CA ILE A 157 -6.97 -8.35 1.10
C ILE A 157 -6.73 -7.54 2.38
N ARG A 158 -6.76 -8.18 3.56
CA ARG A 158 -6.46 -7.50 4.83
C ARG A 158 -5.03 -6.94 4.87
N ALA A 159 -4.05 -7.69 4.38
CA ALA A 159 -2.65 -7.24 4.28
C ALA A 159 -2.53 -6.05 3.31
N ASN A 160 -3.09 -6.14 2.11
CA ASN A 160 -3.07 -5.04 1.12
C ASN A 160 -3.76 -3.79 1.66
N ALA A 161 -4.89 -3.93 2.36
CA ALA A 161 -5.57 -2.82 3.00
C ALA A 161 -4.69 -2.15 4.07
N ALA A 162 -4.08 -2.94 4.96
CA ALA A 162 -3.17 -2.41 5.97
C ALA A 162 -1.98 -1.68 5.35
N HIS A 163 -1.38 -2.25 4.30
CA HIS A 163 -0.30 -1.61 3.54
C HIS A 163 -0.74 -0.29 2.92
N ALA A 164 -1.90 -0.24 2.24
CA ALA A 164 -2.42 0.98 1.64
C ALA A 164 -2.61 2.10 2.67
N LEU A 165 -3.21 1.78 3.82
CA LEU A 165 -3.47 2.74 4.90
C LEU A 165 -2.19 3.37 5.48
N ALA A 166 -1.03 2.73 5.32
CA ALA A 166 0.27 3.25 5.77
C ALA A 166 0.63 4.61 5.14
N PHE A 167 0.04 4.93 3.99
CA PHE A 167 0.48 6.06 3.16
C PHE A 167 -0.47 7.25 3.18
N PHE A 168 -1.53 7.24 4.02
CA PHE A 168 -2.53 8.32 4.08
C PHE A 168 -2.49 9.08 5.41
N PRO A 169 -1.48 9.94 5.66
CA PRO A 169 -1.28 10.62 6.95
C PRO A 169 -2.43 11.55 7.34
N ARG A 170 -3.17 12.13 6.39
CA ARG A 170 -4.34 12.98 6.67
C ARG A 170 -5.48 12.21 7.35
N GLN A 171 -5.54 10.89 7.19
CA GLN A 171 -6.52 10.01 7.84
C GLN A 171 -5.88 9.13 8.93
N SER A 172 -4.69 9.48 9.40
CA SER A 172 -3.88 8.67 10.31
C SER A 172 -4.60 8.27 11.61
N ALA A 173 -5.43 9.15 12.19
CA ALA A 173 -6.17 8.84 13.40
C ALA A 173 -7.14 7.66 13.21
N ILE A 174 -7.92 7.68 12.13
CA ILE A 174 -8.90 6.62 11.81
C ILE A 174 -8.16 5.34 11.43
N SER A 175 -7.14 5.44 10.58
CA SER A 175 -6.32 4.30 10.17
C SER A 175 -5.63 3.64 11.38
N LYS A 176 -5.07 4.44 12.32
CA LYS A 176 -4.42 3.94 13.53
C LYS A 176 -5.35 3.07 14.36
N GLU A 177 -6.55 3.57 14.67
CA GLU A 177 -7.51 2.84 15.50
C GLU A 177 -7.96 1.55 14.79
N ALA A 178 -8.25 1.62 13.49
CA ALA A 178 -8.65 0.44 12.71
C ALA A 178 -7.54 -0.62 12.60
N LEU A 179 -6.29 -0.19 12.39
CA LEU A 179 -5.12 -1.06 12.33
C LEU A 179 -4.86 -1.73 13.69
N LEU A 180 -4.93 -0.99 14.79
CA LEU A 180 -4.74 -1.53 16.13
C LEU A 180 -5.86 -2.49 16.54
N ASP A 181 -7.12 -2.17 16.23
CA ASP A 181 -8.25 -3.11 16.40
C ASP A 181 -7.98 -4.41 15.65
N ARG A 182 -7.62 -4.30 14.36
CA ARG A 182 -7.35 -5.47 13.53
C ARG A 182 -6.20 -6.30 14.09
N LEU A 183 -5.10 -5.66 14.52
CA LEU A 183 -3.92 -6.32 15.09
C LEU A 183 -4.29 -7.18 16.30
N SER A 184 -5.19 -6.69 17.16
CA SER A 184 -5.57 -7.37 18.41
C SER A 184 -6.23 -8.74 18.23
N ARG A 185 -6.79 -8.99 17.04
CA ARG A 185 -7.56 -10.21 16.71
C ARG A 185 -7.10 -10.88 15.42
N GLU A 186 -6.02 -10.43 14.81
CA GLU A 186 -5.48 -11.05 13.59
C GLU A 186 -4.68 -12.30 13.93
N THR A 187 -4.85 -13.35 13.14
CA THR A 187 -4.18 -14.64 13.33
C THR A 187 -3.12 -14.89 12.27
N ASN A 188 -3.23 -14.29 11.09
CA ASN A 188 -2.24 -14.46 10.03
C ASN A 188 -0.96 -13.65 10.32
N ASN A 189 0.21 -14.28 10.20
CA ASN A 189 1.49 -13.62 10.48
C ASN A 189 1.79 -12.49 9.49
N ASN A 190 1.53 -12.69 8.20
CA ASN A 190 1.85 -11.71 7.16
C ASN A 190 1.03 -10.44 7.40
N VAL A 191 -0.27 -10.58 7.68
CA VAL A 191 -1.14 -9.45 8.02
C VAL A 191 -0.66 -8.73 9.29
N ARG A 192 -0.32 -9.47 10.35
CA ARG A 192 0.21 -8.88 11.60
C ARG A 192 1.51 -8.09 11.36
N ALA A 193 2.44 -8.66 10.61
CA ALA A 193 3.68 -8.00 10.21
C ALA A 193 3.39 -6.72 9.41
N THR A 194 2.49 -6.80 8.43
CA THR A 194 2.09 -5.64 7.62
C THR A 194 1.45 -4.54 8.44
N ILE A 195 0.55 -4.86 9.38
CA ILE A 195 -0.09 -3.86 10.23
C ILE A 195 0.93 -3.11 11.09
N VAL A 196 1.89 -3.83 11.69
CA VAL A 196 2.92 -3.21 12.54
C VAL A 196 3.81 -2.26 11.72
N LEU A 197 4.23 -2.67 10.52
CA LEU A 197 4.99 -1.80 9.60
C LEU A 197 4.15 -0.62 9.11
N ALA A 198 2.88 -0.85 8.77
CA ALA A 198 1.97 0.20 8.31
C ALA A 198 1.77 1.29 9.36
N LEU A 199 1.61 0.90 10.63
CA LEU A 199 1.55 1.83 11.76
C LEU A 199 2.83 2.66 11.87
N ALA A 200 4.01 2.04 11.76
CA ALA A 200 5.27 2.77 11.84
C ALA A 200 5.47 3.75 10.67
N VAL A 201 5.22 3.30 9.43
CA VAL A 201 5.34 4.14 8.21
C VAL A 201 4.36 5.32 8.24
N LEU A 202 3.12 5.09 8.70
CA LEU A 202 2.08 6.12 8.82
C LEU A 202 2.50 7.26 9.77
N PHE A 203 3.26 6.94 10.82
CA PHE A 203 3.69 7.89 11.84
C PHE A 203 5.17 8.29 11.74
N ALA A 204 5.92 7.81 10.73
CA ALA A 204 7.34 8.11 10.55
C ALA A 204 7.62 9.64 10.50
N ARG A 205 6.72 10.41 9.87
CA ARG A 205 6.78 11.87 9.75
C ARG A 205 5.88 12.62 10.73
N ALA A 206 5.29 11.95 11.72
CA ALA A 206 4.48 12.65 12.71
C ALA A 206 5.32 13.71 13.42
N ASP A 207 4.81 14.95 13.46
CA ASP A 207 5.46 16.08 14.14
C ASP A 207 5.46 15.91 15.66
N ASP A 208 4.48 15.19 16.20
CA ASP A 208 4.37 14.90 17.62
C ASP A 208 5.12 13.61 17.99
N ASP A 209 6.30 13.78 18.58
CA ASP A 209 7.08 12.67 19.13
C ASP A 209 6.34 11.88 20.22
N SER A 210 5.31 12.45 20.85
CA SER A 210 4.49 11.76 21.84
C SER A 210 3.69 10.62 21.21
N GLU A 211 3.15 10.81 20.01
CA GLU A 211 2.42 9.78 19.27
C GLU A 211 3.37 8.67 18.83
N LYS A 212 4.57 9.01 18.32
CA LYS A 212 5.62 8.03 17.98
C LYS A 212 6.00 7.17 19.18
N ARG A 213 6.26 7.78 20.34
CA ARG A 213 6.58 7.07 21.59
C ARG A 213 5.42 6.20 22.08
N ASN A 214 4.18 6.69 22.01
CA ASN A 214 3.01 5.91 22.40
C ASN A 214 2.87 4.67 21.53
N LEU A 215 2.98 4.84 20.21
CA LEU A 215 2.89 3.75 19.26
C LEU A 215 4.03 2.74 19.43
N ALA A 216 5.27 3.21 19.63
CA ALA A 216 6.41 2.35 19.92
C ALA A 216 6.17 1.49 21.17
N ARG A 217 5.68 2.09 22.26
CA ARG A 217 5.30 1.35 23.48
C ARG A 217 4.22 0.29 23.19
N LYS A 218 3.18 0.62 22.42
CA LYS A 218 2.14 -0.35 22.04
C LYS A 218 2.72 -1.53 21.25
N ILE A 219 3.65 -1.27 20.34
CA ILE A 219 4.33 -2.32 19.56
C ILE A 219 5.22 -3.19 20.46
N GLN A 220 5.94 -2.59 21.41
CA GLN A 220 6.73 -3.33 22.41
C GLN A 220 5.84 -4.23 23.28
N GLU A 221 4.71 -3.69 23.78
CA GLU A 221 3.73 -4.45 24.58
C GLU A 221 3.13 -5.61 23.78
N TYR A 222 2.75 -5.35 22.52
CA TYR A 222 2.25 -6.37 21.62
C TYR A 222 3.28 -7.48 21.35
N HIS A 223 4.55 -7.11 21.12
CA HIS A 223 5.62 -8.09 20.93
C HIS A 223 5.85 -8.94 22.19
N ALA A 224 5.92 -8.30 23.36
CA ALA A 224 6.17 -8.95 24.65
C ALA A 224 5.04 -9.90 25.08
N ALA A 225 3.80 -9.64 24.66
CA ALA A 225 2.66 -10.52 24.93
C ALA A 225 2.64 -11.81 24.09
N SER A 226 3.52 -11.95 23.09
CA SER A 226 3.54 -13.11 22.20
C SER A 226 4.25 -14.31 22.85
N PRO A 227 3.58 -15.46 23.05
CA PRO A 227 4.17 -16.62 23.73
C PRO A 227 5.22 -17.38 22.89
N ILE A 228 5.40 -17.03 21.62
CA ILE A 228 6.25 -17.76 20.65
C ILE A 228 7.61 -17.05 20.44
N ARG A 229 7.84 -15.85 21.01
CA ARG A 229 8.94 -14.96 20.56
C ARG A 229 9.86 -14.49 21.66
N GLU A 230 10.85 -15.31 21.96
CA GLU A 230 12.12 -14.81 22.47
C GLU A 230 12.99 -14.42 21.25
N GLY A 231 13.26 -13.12 21.06
CA GLY A 231 14.37 -12.65 20.19
C GLY A 231 14.08 -12.17 18.76
N PHE A 232 12.87 -11.74 18.40
CA PHE A 232 12.54 -11.25 17.02
C PHE A 232 12.80 -12.27 15.89
N GLU A 233 12.77 -13.56 16.21
CA GLU A 233 13.20 -14.68 15.36
C GLU A 233 12.17 -15.13 14.30
N ASP A 234 11.07 -14.39 14.12
CA ASP A 234 10.05 -14.63 13.08
C ASP A 234 9.63 -13.31 12.40
N ILE A 235 8.88 -13.41 11.31
CA ILE A 235 8.59 -12.24 10.46
C ILE A 235 7.88 -11.10 11.20
N VAL A 236 6.98 -11.41 12.14
CA VAL A 236 6.24 -10.37 12.85
C VAL A 236 7.12 -9.78 13.96
N GLY A 237 7.93 -10.59 14.65
CA GLY A 237 8.95 -10.10 15.58
C GLY A 237 9.91 -9.16 14.87
N TRP A 238 10.53 -9.62 13.78
CA TRP A 238 11.41 -8.80 12.96
C TRP A 238 10.71 -7.51 12.47
N SER A 239 9.45 -7.59 12.06
CA SER A 239 8.65 -6.41 11.69
C SER A 239 8.42 -5.45 12.85
N CYS A 240 8.28 -5.94 14.09
CA CYS A 240 8.23 -5.09 15.29
C CYS A 240 9.58 -4.38 15.49
N ALA A 241 10.71 -5.06 15.31
CA ALA A 241 12.03 -4.43 15.42
C ALA A 241 12.22 -3.32 14.38
N ILE A 242 11.85 -3.59 13.12
CA ILE A 242 11.86 -2.58 12.04
C ILE A 242 10.95 -1.39 12.40
N ALA A 243 9.71 -1.65 12.81
CA ALA A 243 8.76 -0.62 13.17
C ALA A 243 9.24 0.27 14.33
N LEU A 244 9.87 -0.32 15.35
CA LEU A 244 10.45 0.44 16.46
C LEU A 244 11.61 1.32 16.02
N PHE A 245 12.45 0.85 15.10
CA PHE A 245 13.52 1.65 14.52
C PHE A 245 12.97 2.84 13.71
N ILE A 246 11.94 2.61 12.88
CA ILE A 246 11.25 3.67 12.12
C ILE A 246 10.65 4.73 13.05
N LEU A 247 10.14 4.31 14.21
CA LEU A 247 9.58 5.21 15.23
C LEU A 247 10.64 5.90 16.09
N GLY A 248 11.93 5.70 15.80
CA GLY A 248 13.05 6.40 16.42
C GLY A 248 13.66 5.73 17.65
N SER A 249 13.37 4.45 17.91
CA SER A 249 14.08 3.70 18.94
C SER A 249 15.55 3.49 18.54
N LYS A 250 16.46 3.71 19.50
CA LYS A 250 17.92 3.63 19.30
C LYS A 250 18.57 2.52 20.12
N GLU A 251 17.80 1.49 20.46
CA GLU A 251 18.33 0.34 21.19
C GLU A 251 19.27 -0.46 20.29
N ASP A 252 20.51 -0.70 20.76
CA ASP A 252 21.53 -1.42 19.99
C ASP A 252 21.06 -2.81 19.55
N ALA A 253 20.32 -3.52 20.42
CA ALA A 253 19.76 -4.83 20.11
C ALA A 253 18.76 -4.81 18.92
N LEU A 254 18.03 -3.71 18.72
CA LEU A 254 17.16 -3.53 17.56
C LEU A 254 17.99 -3.32 16.30
N ALA A 255 19.03 -2.48 16.37
CA ALA A 255 19.93 -2.23 15.25
C ALA A 255 20.64 -3.54 14.81
N GLU A 256 21.12 -4.34 15.76
CA GLU A 256 21.71 -5.65 15.50
C GLU A 256 20.70 -6.60 14.83
N THR A 257 19.46 -6.65 15.33
CA THR A 257 18.38 -7.47 14.75
C THR A 257 18.07 -7.06 13.30
N VAL A 258 18.00 -5.75 13.02
CA VAL A 258 17.75 -5.21 11.69
C VAL A 258 18.95 -5.44 10.77
N GLN A 259 20.18 -5.33 11.27
CA GLN A 259 21.40 -5.56 10.48
C GLN A 259 21.59 -7.03 10.11
N ARG A 260 21.18 -7.96 10.98
CA ARG A 260 21.39 -9.41 10.81
C ARG A 260 20.90 -9.96 9.47
N VAL A 261 19.81 -9.44 8.90
CA VAL A 261 19.31 -9.92 7.59
C VAL A 261 20.28 -9.66 6.41
N ASN A 262 21.21 -8.72 6.57
CA ASN A 262 22.23 -8.43 5.57
C ASN A 262 23.43 -9.39 5.65
N GLU A 263 23.66 -10.00 6.81
CA GLU A 263 24.88 -10.75 7.11
C GLU A 263 24.62 -12.26 7.24
N ASP A 264 23.45 -12.65 7.74
CA ASP A 264 23.09 -14.03 8.04
C ASP A 264 21.97 -14.52 7.11
N LYS A 265 22.37 -15.31 6.09
CA LYS A 265 21.41 -15.94 5.18
C LYS A 265 20.47 -16.92 5.89
N ALA A 266 20.96 -17.69 6.86
CA ALA A 266 20.14 -18.67 7.55
C ALA A 266 19.04 -18.00 8.38
N TYR A 267 19.33 -16.81 8.92
CA TYR A 267 18.32 -15.97 9.56
C TYR A 267 17.26 -15.48 8.58
N VAL A 268 17.64 -15.01 7.39
CA VAL A 268 16.67 -14.60 6.34
C VAL A 268 15.79 -15.78 5.93
N ASP A 269 16.39 -16.93 5.61
CA ASP A 269 15.65 -18.15 5.23
C ASP A 269 14.68 -18.57 6.35
N LYS A 270 15.07 -18.41 7.62
CA LYS A 270 14.20 -18.63 8.78
C LYS A 270 13.03 -17.64 8.83
N LEU A 271 13.27 -16.34 8.68
CA LEU A 271 12.18 -15.35 8.65
C LEU A 271 11.19 -15.63 7.51
N GLU A 272 11.69 -15.91 6.31
CA GLU A 272 10.87 -16.22 5.14
C GLU A 272 10.07 -17.52 5.34
N SER A 273 10.60 -18.50 6.07
CA SER A 273 9.87 -19.73 6.40
C SER A 273 8.67 -19.51 7.35
N THR A 274 8.60 -18.37 8.04
CA THR A 274 7.50 -18.02 8.95
C THR A 274 6.39 -17.22 8.28
N LEU A 275 6.60 -16.82 7.02
CA LEU A 275 5.56 -16.26 6.16
C LEU A 275 4.59 -17.35 5.74
N ASP A 276 3.31 -17.01 5.76
CA ASP A 276 2.29 -17.76 5.04
C ASP A 276 2.53 -17.60 3.54
N GLN A 277 2.75 -18.70 2.82
CA GLN A 277 3.11 -18.68 1.40
C GLN A 277 1.92 -18.34 0.50
N ASP A 278 0.69 -18.50 1.00
CA ASP A 278 -0.54 -18.21 0.26
C ASP A 278 -1.02 -16.78 0.49
N VAL A 279 -0.36 -16.03 1.39
CA VAL A 279 -0.73 -14.66 1.73
C VAL A 279 0.39 -13.72 1.34
N TRP A 280 0.06 -12.71 0.54
CA TRP A 280 1.06 -11.72 0.16
C TRP A 280 1.56 -10.92 1.38
N PHE A 281 2.85 -10.65 1.45
CA PHE A 281 3.44 -9.71 2.41
C PHE A 281 3.84 -8.43 1.66
N PRO A 282 3.00 -7.36 1.68
CA PRO A 282 3.16 -6.24 0.75
C PRO A 282 4.46 -5.45 0.88
N PHE A 283 5.04 -5.40 2.08
CA PHE A 283 6.33 -4.75 2.31
C PHE A 283 7.53 -5.58 1.81
N ALA A 284 7.30 -6.80 1.29
CA ALA A 284 8.32 -7.61 0.64
C ALA A 284 8.67 -7.16 -0.79
N SER A 285 8.00 -6.14 -1.35
CA SER A 285 8.40 -5.58 -2.67
C SER A 285 9.85 -5.10 -2.67
N LEU A 286 10.32 -4.61 -1.51
CA LEU A 286 11.70 -4.23 -1.24
C LEU A 286 12.62 -5.45 -0.99
N ASN A 287 12.08 -6.66 -0.84
CA ASN A 287 12.67 -7.76 -0.08
C ASN A 287 13.08 -7.36 1.36
N LEU A 288 13.31 -8.34 2.23
CA LEU A 288 13.62 -8.05 3.64
C LEU A 288 14.95 -7.29 3.80
N ARG A 289 15.92 -7.51 2.91
CA ARG A 289 17.23 -6.88 2.97
C ARG A 289 17.18 -5.42 2.56
N ASP A 290 16.52 -5.07 1.47
CA ASP A 290 16.48 -3.67 1.06
C ASP A 290 15.55 -2.85 1.96
N LEU A 291 14.51 -3.47 2.55
CA LEU A 291 13.78 -2.86 3.66
C LEU A 291 14.70 -2.57 4.85
N ALA A 292 15.47 -3.54 5.34
CA ALA A 292 16.43 -3.31 6.44
C ALA A 292 17.45 -2.21 6.11
N LYS A 293 18.05 -2.25 4.90
CA LYS A 293 18.99 -1.22 4.46
C LYS A 293 18.34 0.16 4.37
N SER A 294 17.08 0.26 3.96
CA SER A 294 16.37 1.54 3.88
C SER A 294 16.19 2.16 5.26
N VAL A 295 15.93 1.33 6.28
CA VAL A 295 15.70 1.74 7.66
C VAL A 295 17.01 2.15 8.34
N LEU A 296 18.10 1.42 8.14
CA LEU A 296 19.41 1.72 8.73
C LEU A 296 20.12 2.96 8.14
N LYS A 297 19.67 3.46 6.98
CA LYS A 297 20.24 4.65 6.33
C LYS A 297 19.67 5.97 6.84
N ASN A 298 18.51 5.94 7.52
CA ASN A 298 17.83 7.10 8.08
C ASN A 298 18.19 7.27 9.56
#